data_AF-A0A4D4JEA6-F1
#
_entry.id   AF-A0A4D4JEA6-F1
#
_cell.length_a   1.000
_cell.length_b   1.000
_cell.length_c   1.000
_cell.angle_alpha   90.00
_cell.angle_beta   90.00
_cell.angle_gamma   90.00
#
_symmetry.space_group_name_H-M   'P 1'
#
loop_
_entity.id
_entity.type
_entity.pdbx_description
1 polymer ?
#
loop_
_entity_poly.entity_id
_entity_poly.type
_entity_poly.pdbx_seq_one_letter_code
_entity_poly.pdbx_strand_id
1 'polypeptide(L)'
;MADGGYRGNPEVVMPYRKPRDGTALADWQEDLNATHRRVRARAEHALARMKNWKVLRDYRRAASTLADTASAIAYLHNLAIAG
;
A
#
# COMPACT_ATOMS: atom_id res chain seq x y z
N MET A 1 -5.76 -1.68 1.28
CA MET A 1 -4.50 -1.98 1.96
C MET A 1 -4.09 -0.77 2.77
N ALA A 2 -3.90 -0.88 4.08
CA ALA A 2 -3.68 0.32 4.90
C ALA A 2 -2.66 0.14 6.02
N ASP A 3 -2.18 1.26 6.55
CA ASP A 3 -1.29 1.33 7.71
C ASP A 3 -2.04 1.41 9.04
N GLY A 4 -1.30 1.32 10.15
CA GLY A 4 -1.87 1.32 11.50
C GLY A 4 -2.67 2.58 11.88
N GLY A 5 -2.50 3.69 11.15
CA GLY A 5 -3.24 4.94 11.29
C GLY A 5 -4.69 4.87 10.78
N TYR A 6 -5.04 3.92 9.93
CA TYR A 6 -6.42 3.68 9.47
C TYR A 6 -7.20 2.75 10.40
N ARG A 7 -6.81 2.70 11.67
CA ARG A 7 -7.41 1.81 12.67
C ARG A 7 -8.92 2.06 12.76
N GLY A 8 -9.68 0.97 12.76
CA GLY A 8 -11.13 1.00 12.93
C GLY A 8 -11.90 1.30 11.65
N ASN A 9 -11.22 1.49 10.52
CA ASN A 9 -11.89 1.60 9.23
C ASN A 9 -12.16 0.19 8.65
N PRO A 10 -13.44 -0.23 8.51
CA PRO A 10 -13.79 -1.55 8.00
C PRO A 10 -13.56 -1.71 6.48
N GLU A 11 -13.38 -0.61 5.75
CA GLU A 11 -13.20 -0.61 4.29
C GLU A 11 -11.77 -0.95 3.86
N VAL A 12 -10.84 -1.10 4.82
CA VAL A 12 -9.43 -1.36 4.51
C VAL A 12 -8.88 -2.59 5.21
N VAL A 13 -8.09 -3.36 4.46
CA VAL A 13 -7.33 -4.49 5.01
C VAL A 13 -6.18 -4.00 5.87
N MET A 14 -6.24 -4.35 7.16
CA MET A 14 -5.28 -3.99 8.20
C MET A 14 -4.38 -5.18 8.56
N PRO A 15 -3.10 -4.96 8.90
CA PRO A 15 -2.26 -6.03 9.43
C PRO A 15 -2.71 -6.42 10.85
N TYR A 16 -2.61 -7.71 11.18
CA TYR A 16 -2.84 -8.21 12.54
C TYR A 16 -1.81 -7.62 13.50
N ARG A 17 -2.24 -7.25 14.70
CA ARG A 17 -1.38 -6.71 15.74
C ARG A 17 -1.22 -7.72 16.85
N LYS A 18 -0.03 -7.77 17.44
CA LYS A 18 0.22 -8.50 18.66
C LYS A 18 -0.82 -8.10 19.74
N PRO A 19 -1.52 -9.07 20.35
CA PRO A 19 -2.50 -8.79 21.39
C PRO A 19 -1.87 -8.09 22.62
N ARG A 20 -2.69 -7.39 23.40
CA ARG A 20 -2.22 -6.58 24.56
C ARG A 20 -1.63 -7.44 25.68
N ASP A 21 -2.05 -8.69 25.77
CA ASP A 21 -1.53 -9.67 26.73
C ASP A 21 -0.14 -10.22 26.36
N GLY A 22 0.43 -9.79 25.22
CA GLY A 22 1.78 -10.18 24.81
C GLY A 22 1.87 -11.56 24.14
N THR A 23 0.74 -12.23 23.92
CA THR A 23 0.69 -13.48 23.14
C THR A 23 1.24 -13.27 21.73
N ALA A 24 1.91 -14.29 21.18
CA ALA A 24 2.38 -14.24 19.79
C ALA A 24 1.18 -14.29 18.84
N LEU A 25 1.38 -13.77 17.63
CA LEU A 25 0.44 -14.01 16.54
C LEU A 25 0.51 -15.49 16.14
N ALA A 26 -0.60 -16.03 15.67
CA ALA A 26 -0.56 -17.34 15.02
C ALA A 26 0.24 -17.24 13.71
N ASP A 27 0.91 -18.31 13.31
CA ASP A 27 1.78 -18.33 12.13
C ASP A 27 1.08 -17.79 10.86
N TRP A 28 -0.17 -18.19 10.63
CA TRP A 28 -0.95 -17.71 9.49
C TRP A 28 -1.22 -16.19 9.51
N GLN A 29 -1.30 -15.57 10.71
CA GLN A 29 -1.45 -14.12 10.85
C GLN A 29 -0.12 -13.42 10.55
N GLU A 30 1.01 -14.02 10.93
CA GLU A 30 2.33 -13.51 10.59
C GLU A 30 2.60 -13.59 9.08
N ASP A 31 2.24 -14.70 8.44
CA ASP A 31 2.32 -14.89 6.98
C ASP A 31 1.47 -13.88 6.21
N LEU A 32 0.23 -13.64 6.67
CA LEU A 32 -0.61 -12.62 6.06
C LEU A 32 0.00 -11.23 6.25
N ASN A 33 0.56 -10.94 7.43
CA ASN A 33 1.26 -9.68 7.68
C ASN A 33 2.52 -9.53 6.81
N ALA A 34 3.25 -10.61 6.52
CA ALA A 34 4.41 -10.59 5.61
C ALA A 34 3.97 -10.25 4.19
N THR A 35 2.93 -10.92 3.70
CA THR A 35 2.29 -10.58 2.41
C THR A 35 1.80 -9.13 2.41
N HIS A 36 1.21 -8.68 3.52
CA HIS A 36 0.69 -7.33 3.66
C HIS A 36 1.79 -6.29 3.49
N ARG A 37 2.90 -6.44 4.23
CA ARG A 37 4.08 -5.58 4.13
C ARG A 37 4.66 -5.56 2.72
N ARG A 38 4.74 -6.71 2.05
CA ARG A 38 5.28 -6.81 0.67
C ARG A 38 4.44 -6.02 -0.34
N VAL A 39 3.12 -6.19 -0.30
CA VAL A 39 2.19 -5.45 -1.20
C VAL A 39 2.24 -3.96 -0.89
N ARG A 40 2.19 -3.59 0.40
CA ARG A 40 2.24 -2.21 0.83
C ARG A 40 3.53 -1.51 0.40
N ALA A 41 4.69 -2.15 0.59
CA ALA A 41 5.97 -1.59 0.19
C ALA A 41 5.99 -1.26 -1.31
N ARG A 42 5.46 -2.13 -2.17
CA ARG A 42 5.36 -1.88 -3.61
C ARG A 42 4.45 -0.69 -3.93
N ALA A 43 3.28 -0.63 -3.29
CA ALA A 43 2.35 0.49 -3.47
C ALA A 43 2.98 1.82 -3.02
N GLU A 44 3.62 1.86 -1.86
CA GLU A 44 4.31 3.05 -1.35
C GLU A 44 5.46 3.47 -2.27
N HIS A 45 6.22 2.51 -2.82
CA HIS A 45 7.32 2.79 -3.73
C HIS A 45 6.85 3.37 -5.07
N ALA A 46 5.72 2.90 -5.59
CA ALA A 46 5.05 3.51 -6.75
C ALA A 46 4.55 4.93 -6.41
N LEU A 47 3.84 5.11 -5.28
CA LEU A 47 3.34 6.40 -4.81
C LEU A 47 4.47 7.42 -4.59
N ALA A 48 5.62 6.99 -4.08
CA ALA A 48 6.79 7.84 -3.88
C ALA A 48 7.30 8.39 -5.22
N ARG A 49 7.36 7.57 -6.28
CA ARG A 49 7.73 8.02 -7.62
C ARG A 49 6.75 9.05 -8.20
N MET A 50 5.47 8.95 -7.88
CA MET A 50 4.47 9.94 -8.31
C MET A 50 4.76 11.33 -7.76
N LYS A 51 5.32 11.44 -6.55
CA LYS A 51 5.54 12.73 -5.87
C LYS A 51 6.49 13.65 -6.65
N ASN A 52 7.32 13.11 -7.54
CA ASN A 52 8.24 13.88 -8.37
C ASN A 52 7.55 14.61 -9.54
N TRP A 53 6.32 14.24 -9.89
CA TRP A 53 5.62 14.79 -11.05
C TRP A 53 4.40 15.59 -10.61
N LYS A 54 4.35 16.89 -10.95
CA LYS A 54 3.26 17.80 -10.55
C LYS A 54 1.88 17.28 -11.00
N VAL A 55 1.77 16.85 -12.27
CA VAL A 55 0.51 16.31 -12.81
C VAL A 55 0.00 15.11 -12.01
N LEU A 56 0.86 14.13 -11.70
CA LEU A 56 0.48 12.93 -10.94
C LEU A 56 0.11 13.27 -9.49
N ARG A 57 0.72 14.31 -8.92
CA ARG A 57 0.38 14.83 -7.59
C ARG A 57 -1.00 15.49 -7.57
N ASP A 58 -1.36 16.19 -8.64
CA ASP A 58 -2.65 16.87 -8.77
C ASP A 58 -3.79 15.85 -8.93
N TYR A 59 -3.61 14.81 -9.75
CA TYR A 59 -4.54 13.68 -9.85
C TYR A 59 -4.71 12.94 -8.51
N ARG A 60 -3.61 12.68 -7.78
CA ARG A 60 -3.68 12.09 -6.43
C ARG A 60 -4.52 12.94 -5.45
N ARG A 61 -4.50 14.28 -5.56
CA ARG A 61 -5.34 15.15 -4.73
C ARG A 61 -6.81 15.06 -5.10
N ALA A 62 -7.12 14.85 -6.39
CA ALA A 62 -8.45 14.53 -6.88
C ALA A 62 -8.76 13.04 -6.69
N ALA A 63 -8.73 12.56 -5.43
CA ALA A 63 -8.70 11.16 -4.99
C ALA A 63 -9.54 10.12 -5.78
N SER A 64 -10.61 10.53 -6.46
CA SER A 64 -11.38 9.70 -7.41
C SER A 64 -10.54 9.08 -8.53
N THR A 65 -9.43 9.69 -8.91
CA THR A 65 -8.54 9.22 -10.01
C THR A 65 -7.33 8.43 -9.51
N LEU A 66 -7.20 8.22 -8.20
CA LEU A 66 -6.00 7.67 -7.57
C LEU A 66 -5.73 6.23 -7.99
N ALA A 67 -6.76 5.40 -8.11
CA ALA A 67 -6.62 3.99 -8.49
C ALA A 67 -6.04 3.85 -9.90
N ASP A 68 -6.64 4.54 -10.87
CA ASP A 68 -6.18 4.52 -12.26
C ASP A 68 -4.77 5.10 -12.41
N THR A 69 -4.51 6.22 -11.72
CA THR A 69 -3.20 6.87 -11.73
C THR A 69 -2.12 5.97 -11.14
N ALA A 70 -2.38 5.32 -9.99
CA ALA A 70 -1.43 4.42 -9.35
C ALA A 70 -1.15 3.17 -10.22
N SER A 71 -2.18 2.60 -10.84
CA SER A 71 -2.06 1.48 -11.78
C SER A 71 -1.21 1.84 -13.00
N ALA A 72 -1.44 3.02 -13.60
CA ALA A 72 -0.66 3.50 -14.73
C ALA A 72 0.84 3.68 -14.38
N ILE A 73 1.14 4.24 -13.21
CA ILE A 73 2.53 4.39 -12.73
C ILE A 73 3.19 3.05 -12.45
N ALA A 74 2.48 2.10 -11.83
CA ALA A 74 3.01 0.77 -11.61
C ALA A 74 3.32 0.06 -12.94
N TYR A 75 2.44 0.20 -13.93
CA TYR A 75 2.63 -0.35 -15.27
C TYR A 75 3.86 0.24 -15.97
N LEU A 76 3.96 1.57 -16.03
CA LEU A 76 5.12 2.26 -16.62
C LEU A 76 6.43 1.92 -15.90
N HIS A 77 6.39 1.80 -14.57
CA HIS A 77 7.55 1.42 -13.78
C HIS A 77 8.03 -0.01 -14.09
N ASN A 78 7.10 -0.95 -14.22
CA ASN A 78 7.42 -2.33 -14.56
C ASN A 78 8.01 -2.44 -15.98
N LEU A 79 7.47 -1.67 -16.94
CA LEU A 79 8.04 -1.59 -18.30
C LEU A 79 9.48 -1.06 -18.28
N ALA A 80 9.76 -0.01 -17.51
CA ALA A 80 11.09 0.58 -17.41
C ALA A 80 12.13 -0.32 -16.71
N ILE A 81 11.71 -1.34 -15.96
CA ILE A 81 12.59 -2.34 -15.34
C ILE A 81 12.77 -3.56 -16.25
N ALA A 82 11.75 -3.90 -17.04
CA ALA A 82 11.74 -5.10 -17.88
C ALA A 82 12.38 -4.89 -19.28
N GLY A 83 12.59 -3.65 -19.70
CA GLY A 83 13.35 -3.28 -20.90
C GLY A 83 14.81 -2.94 -20.57
#